data_AF-R9N2W1-F1
#
_entry.id   AF-R9N2W1-F1
#
_cell.length_a   1.000
_cell.length_b   1.000
_cell.length_c   1.000
_cell.angle_alpha   90.00
_cell.angle_beta   90.00
_cell.angle_gamma   90.00
#
_symmetry.space_group_name_H-M   'P 1'
#
loop_
_entity.id
_entity.type
_entity.pdbx_description
1 polymer ?
#
loop_
_entity_poly.entity_id
_entity_poly.type
_entity_poly.pdbx_seq_one_letter_code
_entity_poly.pdbx_strand_id
1 'polypeptide(L)'
;MHKRLLTQIMKQIVCLCMVLIVLAPILLTLFAALKTKGDMATTSPLLLPALNKITFENFKDVITDKYLILGFKNTGIILLISLFFNVMFGTITAFIIERFEFKGKNIVVALFFMGMLIPTFVTEIARFQII
;
A
#
# COMPACT_ATOMS: atom_id res chain seq x y z
N MET A 1 21.02 26.59 23.42
CA MET A 1 21.09 25.11 23.27
C MET A 1 19.80 24.40 23.71
N HIS A 2 19.27 24.68 24.91
CA HIS A 2 18.08 24.02 25.46
C HIS A 2 16.79 24.17 24.62
N LYS A 3 16.53 25.36 24.04
CA LYS A 3 15.35 25.56 23.16
C LYS A 3 15.37 24.66 21.91
N ARG A 4 16.54 24.42 21.32
CA ARG A 4 16.69 23.51 20.17
C ARG A 4 16.47 22.06 20.58
N LEU A 5 16.96 21.66 21.76
CA LEU A 5 16.79 20.31 22.30
C LEU A 5 15.31 20.01 22.60
N LEU A 6 14.59 20.96 23.21
CA LEU A 6 13.15 20.83 23.48
C LEU A 6 12.34 20.65 22.18
N THR A 7 12.62 21.44 21.15
CA THR A 7 11.95 21.31 19.85
C THR A 7 12.22 19.96 19.18
N GLN A 8 13.45 19.42 19.30
CA GLN A 8 13.77 18.11 18.75
C GLN A 8 13.04 16.98 19.50
N ILE A 9 12.98 17.04 20.83
CA ILE A 9 12.23 16.05 21.63
C ILE A 9 10.74 16.10 21.28
N MET A 10 10.16 17.29 21.15
CA MET A 10 8.76 17.45 20.78
C MET A 10 8.47 16.87 19.38
N LYS A 11 9.34 17.14 18.39
CA LYS A 11 9.23 16.52 17.06
C LYS A 11 9.33 15.00 17.13
N GLN A 12 10.24 14.47 17.94
CA GLN A 12 10.42 13.03 18.08
C GLN A 12 9.20 12.37 18.71
N ILE A 13 8.59 12.98 19.74
CA ILE A 13 7.36 12.49 20.34
C ILE A 13 6.23 12.47 19.31
N VAL A 14 6.06 13.54 18.53
CA VAL A 14 5.04 13.63 17.48
C VAL A 14 5.25 12.55 16.41
N CYS A 15 6.49 12.36 15.93
CA CYS A 15 6.82 11.29 14.99
C CYS A 15 6.53 9.91 15.57
N LEU A 16 6.87 9.67 16.83
CA LEU A 16 6.64 8.39 17.49
C LEU A 16 5.15 8.10 17.65
N CYS A 17 4.34 9.11 18.02
CA CYS A 17 2.89 8.99 18.05
C CYS A 17 2.31 8.67 16.66
N MET A 18 2.77 9.34 15.59
CA MET A 18 2.33 9.04 14.22
C MET A 18 2.67 7.61 13.79
N VAL A 19 3.88 7.15 14.12
CA VAL A 19 4.30 5.77 13.86
C VAL A 19 3.39 4.78 14.59
N LEU A 20 3.06 5.03 15.86
CA LEU A 20 2.16 4.15 16.62
C LEU A 20 0.75 4.10 16.00
N ILE A 21 0.22 5.23 15.53
CA ILE A 21 -1.10 5.28 14.88
C ILE A 21 -1.10 4.46 13.58
N VAL A 22 -0.05 4.56 12.77
CA VAL A 22 0.07 3.82 11.50
C VAL A 22 0.34 2.32 11.73
N LEU A 23 1.17 1.97 12.71
CA LEU A 23 1.52 0.58 13.00
C LEU A 23 0.42 -0.16 13.75
N ALA A 24 -0.41 0.52 14.55
CA ALA A 24 -1.49 -0.12 15.31
C ALA A 24 -2.36 -1.06 14.46
N PRO A 25 -2.95 -0.66 13.32
CA PRO A 25 -3.76 -1.57 12.50
C PRO A 25 -2.95 -2.72 11.88
N ILE A 26 -1.67 -2.51 11.57
CA ILE A 26 -0.78 -3.56 11.05
C ILE A 26 -0.46 -4.59 12.14
N LEU A 27 -0.30 -4.15 13.39
CA LEU A 27 -0.10 -5.04 14.53
C LEU A 27 -1.36 -5.88 14.80
N LEU A 28 -2.55 -5.31 14.61
CA LEU A 28 -3.81 -6.06 14.75
C LEU A 28 -3.90 -7.21 13.73
N THR A 29 -3.53 -6.98 12.47
CA THR A 29 -3.53 -8.05 11.46
C THR A 29 -2.47 -9.10 11.76
N LEU A 30 -1.30 -8.70 12.27
CA LEU A 30 -0.27 -9.63 12.74
C LEU A 30 -0.76 -10.48 13.92
N PHE A 31 -1.40 -9.88 14.92
CA PHE A 31 -1.98 -10.60 16.05
C PHE A 31 -3.08 -11.55 15.63
N ALA A 32 -3.91 -11.15 14.66
CA ALA A 32 -4.88 -12.04 14.06
C ALA A 32 -4.18 -13.22 13.39
N ALA A 33 -3.18 -13.00 12.54
CA ALA A 33 -2.46 -14.08 11.84
C ALA A 33 -1.86 -15.14 12.79
N LEU A 34 -1.53 -14.77 14.04
CA LEU A 34 -0.94 -15.65 15.05
C LEU A 34 -1.97 -16.30 16.01
N LYS A 35 -3.26 -15.96 15.92
CA LYS A 35 -4.35 -16.50 16.77
C LYS A 35 -5.09 -17.64 16.08
N THR A 36 -5.60 -18.58 16.86
CA THR A 36 -6.56 -19.58 16.37
C THR A 36 -7.93 -18.93 16.08
N LYS A 37 -8.74 -19.54 15.20
CA LYS A 37 -10.11 -19.05 14.91
C LYS A 37 -10.98 -18.94 16.17
N GLY A 38 -10.80 -19.85 17.14
CA GLY A 38 -11.51 -19.82 18.42
C GLY A 38 -11.07 -18.68 19.35
N ASP A 39 -9.76 -18.39 19.40
CA ASP A 39 -9.24 -17.28 20.21
C ASP A 39 -9.55 -15.92 19.58
N MET A 40 -9.66 -15.82 18.25
CA MET A 40 -10.10 -14.60 17.55
C MET A 40 -11.52 -14.18 17.92
N ALA A 41 -12.44 -15.14 18.15
CA ALA A 41 -13.83 -14.86 18.47
C ALA A 41 -14.07 -14.51 19.95
N THR A 42 -13.17 -14.96 20.83
CA THR A 42 -13.33 -14.85 22.29
C THR A 42 -12.43 -13.79 22.93
N THR A 43 -11.36 -13.38 22.24
CA THR A 43 -10.37 -12.42 22.75
C THR A 43 -10.46 -11.09 22.00
N SER A 44 -10.27 -9.96 22.71
CA SER A 44 -10.22 -8.65 22.07
C SER A 44 -9.14 -8.60 20.95
N PRO A 45 -9.43 -8.00 19.78
CA PRO A 45 -8.47 -7.86 18.68
C PRO A 45 -7.16 -7.16 19.08
N LEU A 46 -7.24 -6.20 20.02
CA LEU A 46 -6.11 -5.41 20.53
C LEU A 46 -5.17 -6.18 21.46
N LEU A 47 -5.62 -7.32 22.01
CA LEU A 47 -4.81 -8.10 22.94
C LEU A 47 -3.78 -8.93 22.18
N LEU A 48 -2.53 -8.86 22.62
CA LEU A 48 -1.45 -9.71 22.15
C LEU A 48 -1.82 -11.19 22.39
N PRO A 49 -1.63 -12.10 21.41
CA PRO A 49 -1.87 -13.53 21.61
C PRO A 49 -1.06 -14.03 22.80
N ALA A 50 -1.68 -14.77 23.72
CA ALA A 50 -0.96 -15.39 24.83
C ALA A 50 0.21 -16.22 24.25
N LEU A 51 1.43 -16.03 24.78
CA LEU A 51 2.65 -16.65 24.24
C LEU A 51 2.53 -18.19 24.11
N ASN A 52 1.71 -18.81 24.95
CA ASN A 52 1.44 -20.25 24.97
C ASN A 52 0.42 -20.72 23.91
N LYS A 53 -0.21 -19.78 23.18
CA LYS A 53 -1.26 -20.04 22.18
C LYS A 53 -0.93 -19.46 20.80
N ILE A 54 0.31 -19.04 20.57
CA ILE A 54 0.76 -18.59 19.26
C ILE A 54 0.74 -19.79 18.31
N THR A 55 -0.01 -19.68 17.21
CA THR A 55 -0.06 -20.71 16.16
C THR A 55 0.54 -20.19 14.86
N PHE A 56 1.29 -21.05 14.18
CA PHE A 56 1.78 -20.83 12.81
C PHE A 56 0.97 -21.63 11.77
N GLU A 57 -0.09 -22.30 12.19
CA GLU A 57 -0.95 -23.09 11.29
C GLU A 57 -1.59 -22.22 10.21
N ASN A 58 -2.06 -21.02 10.55
CA ASN A 58 -2.61 -20.08 9.58
C ASN A 58 -1.63 -19.77 8.42
N PHE A 59 -0.33 -19.64 8.74
CA PHE A 59 0.70 -19.43 7.71
C PHE A 59 0.92 -20.69 6.88
N LYS A 60 0.94 -21.87 7.51
CA LYS A 60 1.08 -23.15 6.80
C LYS A 60 -0.09 -23.38 5.84
N ASP A 61 -1.31 -23.11 6.28
CA ASP A 61 -2.52 -23.23 5.46
C ASP A 61 -2.44 -22.31 4.23
N VAL A 62 -2.07 -21.04 4.45
CA VAL A 62 -1.93 -20.03 3.40
C VAL A 62 -0.83 -20.37 2.40
N ILE A 63 0.32 -20.85 2.87
CA ILE A 63 1.46 -21.19 1.99
C ILE A 63 1.19 -22.48 1.21
N THR A 64 0.42 -23.41 1.77
CA THR A 64 0.05 -24.66 1.09
C THR A 64 -1.12 -24.45 0.10
N ASP A 65 -1.83 -23.33 0.20
CA ASP A 65 -2.91 -22.96 -0.72
C ASP A 65 -2.36 -22.67 -2.13
N LYS A 66 -2.69 -23.55 -3.07
CA LYS A 66 -2.32 -23.44 -4.48
C LYS A 66 -2.85 -22.14 -5.12
N TYR A 67 -4.03 -21.66 -4.73
CA TYR A 67 -4.62 -20.45 -5.29
C TYR A 67 -3.87 -19.20 -4.84
N LEU A 68 -3.34 -19.20 -3.61
CA LEU A 68 -2.54 -18.07 -3.13
C LEU A 68 -1.21 -17.97 -3.85
N ILE A 69 -0.50 -19.08 -4.04
CA ILE A 69 0.76 -19.10 -4.81
C ILE A 69 0.50 -18.66 -6.26
N LEU A 70 -0.57 -19.18 -6.88
CA LEU A 70 -0.94 -18.81 -8.24
C LEU A 70 -1.29 -17.32 -8.35
N GLY A 71 -2.10 -16.82 -7.42
CA GLY A 71 -2.47 -15.41 -7.33
C GLY A 71 -1.24 -14.52 -7.17
N PHE A 72 -0.35 -14.85 -6.24
CA PHE A 72 0.89 -14.13 -6.01
C PHE A 72 1.78 -14.08 -7.26
N LYS A 73 1.95 -15.21 -7.96
CA LYS A 73 2.70 -15.27 -9.23
C LYS A 73 2.06 -14.39 -10.30
N ASN A 74 0.74 -14.47 -10.47
CA ASN A 74 0.02 -13.68 -11.46
C ASN A 74 0.14 -12.19 -11.18
N THR A 75 -0.09 -11.77 -9.93
CA THR A 75 0.10 -10.38 -9.50
C THR A 75 1.54 -9.92 -9.71
N GLY A 76 2.53 -10.74 -9.38
CA GLY A 76 3.94 -10.43 -9.62
C GLY A 76 4.27 -10.18 -11.10
N ILE A 77 3.77 -11.03 -12.00
CA ILE A 77 3.95 -10.86 -13.44
C ILE A 77 3.28 -9.58 -13.94
N ILE A 78 2.02 -9.35 -13.52
CA ILE A 78 1.27 -8.14 -13.89
C ILE A 78 2.02 -6.89 -13.43
N LEU A 79 2.45 -6.86 -12.16
CA LEU A 79 3.18 -5.74 -11.58
C LEU A 79 4.49 -5.46 -12.32
N LEU A 80 5.28 -6.49 -12.61
CA LEU A 80 6.55 -6.33 -13.33
C LEU A 80 6.35 -5.71 -14.71
N ILE A 81 5.43 -6.26 -15.49
CA ILE A 81 5.15 -5.78 -16.85
C ILE A 81 4.55 -4.36 -16.78
N SER A 82 3.56 -4.14 -15.93
CA SER A 82 2.88 -2.84 -15.83
C SER A 82 3.84 -1.74 -15.35
N LEU A 83 4.68 -2.03 -14.35
CA LEU A 83 5.60 -1.06 -13.80
C LEU A 83 6.70 -0.72 -14.80
N PHE A 84 7.23 -1.72 -15.52
CA PHE A 84 8.22 -1.50 -16.56
C PHE A 84 7.72 -0.50 -17.61
N PHE A 85 6.54 -0.76 -18.20
CA PHE A 85 5.98 0.14 -19.20
C PHE A 85 5.57 1.49 -18.62
N ASN A 86 4.99 1.53 -17.41
CA ASN A 86 4.60 2.78 -16.76
C ASN A 86 5.80 3.70 -16.54
N VAL A 87 6.90 3.17 -16.00
CA VAL A 87 8.13 3.94 -15.76
C VAL A 87 8.79 4.32 -17.09
N MET A 88 8.86 3.41 -18.06
CA MET A 88 9.46 3.70 -19.37
C MET A 88 8.75 4.86 -20.07
N PHE A 89 7.43 4.74 -20.27
CA PHE A 89 6.65 5.79 -20.93
C PHE A 89 6.58 7.06 -20.10
N GLY A 90 6.34 6.94 -18.79
CA GLY A 90 6.27 8.07 -17.87
C GLY A 90 7.54 8.91 -17.86
N THR A 91 8.71 8.26 -17.85
CA THR A 91 10.01 8.95 -17.86
C THR A 91 10.25 9.65 -19.20
N ILE A 92 9.97 9.00 -20.33
CA ILE A 92 10.12 9.62 -21.67
C ILE A 92 9.22 10.85 -21.78
N THR A 93 7.96 10.73 -21.38
CA THR A 93 7.01 11.84 -21.42
C THR A 93 7.41 12.97 -20.49
N ALA A 94 7.79 12.67 -19.24
CA ALA A 94 8.27 13.68 -18.29
C ALA A 94 9.50 14.41 -18.81
N PHE A 95 10.45 13.69 -19.42
CA PHE A 95 11.65 14.29 -20.01
C PHE A 95 11.30 15.26 -21.14
N ILE A 96 10.39 14.88 -22.05
CA ILE A 96 9.98 15.73 -23.17
C ILE A 96 9.29 17.00 -22.67
N ILE A 97 8.33 16.85 -21.75
CA ILE A 97 7.56 17.98 -21.21
C ILE A 97 8.47 18.96 -20.46
N GLU A 98 9.41 18.46 -19.67
CA GLU A 98 10.27 19.31 -18.84
C GLU A 98 11.39 19.98 -19.65
N ARG A 99 12.02 19.25 -20.58
CA ARG A 99 13.23 19.72 -21.27
C ARG A 99 12.97 20.51 -22.56
N PHE A 100 11.85 20.28 -23.23
CA PHE A 100 11.55 20.89 -24.53
C PHE A 100 10.41 21.91 -24.43
N GLU A 101 10.56 23.02 -25.13
CA GLU A 101 9.52 24.02 -25.35
C GLU A 101 8.92 23.82 -26.74
N PHE A 102 7.65 23.40 -26.82
CA PHE A 102 6.95 23.16 -28.08
C PHE A 102 5.53 23.72 -28.05
N LYS A 103 5.02 24.06 -29.24
CA LYS A 103 3.67 24.62 -29.39
C LYS A 103 2.62 23.59 -28.99
N GLY A 104 1.85 23.88 -27.95
CA GLY A 104 0.81 22.99 -27.40
C GLY A 104 1.20 22.25 -26.11
N LYS A 105 2.40 22.46 -25.57
CA LYS A 105 2.86 21.89 -24.29
C LYS A 105 1.82 22.02 -23.16
N ASN A 106 1.25 23.21 -22.98
CA ASN A 106 0.26 23.48 -21.93
C ASN A 106 -1.03 22.65 -22.09
N ILE A 107 -1.44 22.35 -23.33
CA ILE A 107 -2.63 21.51 -23.59
C ILE A 107 -2.32 20.07 -23.18
N VAL A 108 -1.15 19.54 -23.56
CA VAL A 108 -0.73 18.19 -23.19
C VAL A 108 -0.67 18.06 -21.68
N VAL A 109 -0.05 19.01 -20.98
CA VAL A 109 0.03 19.02 -19.51
C VAL A 109 -1.37 19.10 -18.88
N ALA A 110 -2.26 19.96 -19.40
CA ALA A 110 -3.64 20.05 -18.91
C ALA A 110 -4.41 18.72 -19.07
N LEU A 111 -4.21 18.01 -20.18
CA LEU A 111 -4.82 16.69 -20.41
C LEU A 111 -4.34 15.65 -19.39
N PHE A 112 -3.05 15.65 -19.02
CA PHE A 112 -2.53 14.80 -17.95
C PHE A 112 -3.24 15.06 -16.62
N PHE A 113 -3.35 16.33 -16.21
CA PHE A 113 -4.06 16.69 -14.98
C PHE A 113 -5.54 16.33 -15.04
N MET A 114 -6.23 16.56 -16.16
CA MET A 114 -7.63 16.13 -16.32
C MET A 114 -7.80 14.62 -16.16
N GLY A 115 -6.88 13.82 -16.74
CA GLY A 115 -6.88 12.37 -16.55
C GLY A 115 -6.67 11.95 -15.09
N MET A 116 -5.77 12.63 -14.36
CA MET A 116 -5.50 12.34 -12.95
C MET A 116 -6.66 12.71 -12.01
N LEU A 117 -7.53 13.64 -12.42
CA LEU A 117 -8.72 14.02 -11.67
C LEU A 117 -9.86 13.01 -11.80
N ILE A 118 -9.81 12.11 -12.80
CA ILE A 118 -10.82 11.07 -12.97
C ILE A 118 -10.74 10.11 -11.76
N PRO A 119 -11.82 9.97 -10.98
CA PRO A 119 -11.80 9.07 -9.85
C PRO A 119 -11.66 7.61 -10.30
N THR A 120 -10.73 6.88 -9.69
CA THR A 120 -10.41 5.50 -10.07
C THR A 120 -11.62 4.57 -9.96
N PHE A 121 -12.48 4.74 -8.97
CA PHE A 121 -13.69 3.91 -8.81
C PHE A 121 -14.65 3.98 -10.01
N VAL A 122 -14.77 5.13 -10.69
CA VAL A 122 -15.63 5.27 -11.88
C VAL A 122 -15.05 4.44 -13.03
N THR A 123 -13.73 4.44 -13.19
CA THR A 123 -13.05 3.65 -14.23
C THR A 123 -13.17 2.16 -13.97
N GLU A 124 -13.14 1.72 -12.71
CA GLU A 124 -13.35 0.31 -12.35
C GLU A 124 -14.77 -0.15 -12.68
N ILE A 125 -15.80 0.63 -12.32
CA ILE A 125 -17.19 0.31 -12.63
C ILE A 125 -17.40 0.15 -14.14
N ALA A 126 -16.86 1.06 -14.95
CA ALA A 126 -16.93 0.97 -16.40
C ALA A 126 -16.23 -0.27 -16.96
N ARG A 127 -15.09 -0.67 -16.37
CA ARG A 127 -14.35 -1.88 -16.77
C ARG A 127 -15.13 -3.16 -16.49
N PHE A 128 -15.81 -3.25 -15.34
CA PHE A 128 -16.61 -4.42 -14.97
C PHE A 128 -17.81 -4.67 -15.88
N GLN A 129 -18.34 -3.66 -16.58
CA GLN A 129 -19.41 -3.87 -17.56
C GLN A 129 -18.90 -4.53 -18.85
N ILE A 130 -17.58 -4.49 -19.10
CA ILE A 130 -16.97 -4.97 -20.35
C ILE A 130 -16.48 -6.43 -20.22
N ILE A 131 -16.20 -6.89 -18.99
CA ILE A 131 -15.73 -8.25 -18.68
C ILE A 131 -16.90 -9.09 -18.21
#